data_AF-A0A842PHZ8-F1
#
_entry.id   AF-A0A842PHZ8-F1
#
_cell.length_a   1.000
_cell.length_b   1.000
_cell.length_c   1.000
_cell.angle_alpha   90.00
_cell.angle_beta   90.00
_cell.angle_gamma   90.00
#
_symmetry.space_group_name_H-M   'P 1'
#
loop_
_entity.id
_entity.type
_entity.pdbx_description
1 polymer ?
#
loop_
_entity_poly.entity_id
_entity_poly.type
_entity_poly.pdbx_seq_one_letter_code
_entity_poly.pdbx_strand_id
1 'polypeptide(L)'
;MSVSSNTVSRLVFGAGTVSVGGTDLGATDDGVVFRIEQEIYEPHFNGVYGPLKGSLHRTRLVAYIEVTIQEFKTDTLAIAIPGLTSTTAGDSSSEELSDGVIACIAAAQYQTVIWTGEDCDGDAITITLENAISTENMEVSFQDTEEAKIRLTFMSTYSANDPGHIPFSVVVATS
;
A
#
# COMPACT_ATOMS: atom_id res chain seq x y z
N MET A 1 -24.96 5.31 -22.87
CA MET A 1 -24.57 4.67 -21.60
C MET A 1 -25.07 3.24 -21.66
N SER A 2 -24.18 2.27 -21.82
CA SER A 2 -24.56 0.85 -21.98
C SER A 2 -24.15 0.07 -20.74
N VAL A 3 -25.11 -0.21 -19.87
CA VAL A 3 -24.97 -1.22 -18.82
C VAL A 3 -25.08 -2.58 -19.51
N SER A 4 -24.03 -3.41 -19.39
CA SER A 4 -24.01 -4.78 -19.92
C SER A 4 -24.62 -5.78 -18.93
N SER A 5 -24.97 -6.99 -19.38
CA SER A 5 -25.41 -8.09 -18.50
C SER A 5 -24.37 -8.46 -17.44
N ASN A 6 -23.08 -8.24 -17.73
CA ASN A 6 -21.97 -8.58 -16.84
C ASN A 6 -21.58 -7.40 -15.93
N THR A 7 -22.38 -6.32 -15.91
CA THR A 7 -22.06 -5.15 -15.08
C THR A 7 -22.22 -5.49 -13.60
N VAL A 8 -23.20 -6.33 -13.25
CA VAL A 8 -23.47 -6.70 -11.85
C VAL A 8 -22.40 -7.64 -11.32
N SER A 9 -21.95 -8.60 -12.12
CA SER A 9 -20.90 -9.55 -11.71
C SER A 9 -19.55 -8.88 -11.45
N ARG A 10 -19.21 -7.85 -12.25
CA ARG A 10 -17.95 -7.12 -12.13
C ARG A 10 -17.92 -6.06 -11.03
N LEU A 11 -18.94 -6.00 -10.18
CA LEU A 11 -18.95 -5.10 -9.03
C LEU A 11 -18.12 -5.71 -7.91
N VAL A 12 -17.29 -4.88 -7.28
CA VAL A 12 -16.45 -5.26 -6.15
C VAL A 12 -17.09 -4.69 -4.89
N PHE A 13 -17.31 -5.55 -3.91
CA PHE A 13 -17.80 -5.16 -2.59
C PHE A 13 -16.94 -5.79 -1.50
N GLY A 14 -16.85 -5.13 -0.35
CA GLY A 14 -16.11 -5.62 0.80
C GLY A 14 -14.76 -4.93 1.00
N ALA A 15 -14.23 -5.05 2.22
CA ALA A 15 -12.98 -4.43 2.63
C ALA A 15 -11.73 -5.15 2.09
N GLY A 16 -11.88 -6.43 1.69
CA GLY A 16 -10.77 -7.30 1.33
C GLY A 16 -9.87 -7.61 2.54
N THR A 17 -8.69 -8.19 2.27
CA THR A 17 -7.64 -8.44 3.27
C THR A 17 -6.34 -7.79 2.81
N VAL A 18 -5.52 -7.33 3.77
CA VAL A 18 -4.19 -6.79 3.49
C VAL A 18 -3.14 -7.65 4.20
N SER A 19 -2.11 -8.05 3.46
CA SER A 19 -0.91 -8.71 3.99
C SER A 19 0.35 -7.91 3.69
N VAL A 20 1.33 -8.01 4.58
CA VAL A 20 2.64 -7.36 4.49
C VAL A 20 3.71 -8.42 4.73
N GLY A 21 4.63 -8.59 3.79
CA GLY A 21 5.69 -9.59 3.89
C GLY A 21 5.17 -11.04 3.96
N GLY A 22 3.94 -11.28 3.53
CA GLY A 22 3.27 -12.59 3.60
C GLY A 22 2.47 -12.84 4.89
N THR A 23 2.38 -11.86 5.80
CA THR A 23 1.59 -11.94 7.03
C THR A 23 0.41 -10.98 6.97
N ASP A 24 -0.78 -11.44 7.35
CA ASP A 24 -1.98 -10.59 7.40
C ASP A 24 -1.86 -9.49 8.47
N LEU A 25 -2.27 -8.27 8.13
CA LEU A 25 -2.25 -7.12 9.05
C LEU A 25 -3.31 -7.19 10.16
N GLY A 26 -4.23 -8.16 10.09
CA GLY A 26 -5.32 -8.33 11.04
C GLY A 26 -6.58 -7.55 10.66
N ALA A 27 -7.42 -7.25 11.66
CA ALA A 27 -8.68 -6.55 11.45
C ALA A 27 -8.46 -5.10 11.00
N THR A 28 -8.86 -4.79 9.76
CA THR A 28 -8.86 -3.42 9.23
C THR A 28 -10.11 -2.69 9.67
N ASP A 29 -9.94 -1.44 10.09
CA ASP A 29 -11.03 -0.49 10.28
C ASP A 29 -11.11 0.40 9.04
N ASP A 30 -12.33 0.77 8.64
CA ASP A 30 -12.56 1.55 7.41
C ASP A 30 -12.17 0.81 6.10
N GLY A 31 -12.49 1.42 4.96
CA GLY A 31 -12.11 0.89 3.64
C GLY A 31 -10.61 1.00 3.38
N VAL A 32 -10.06 0.04 2.62
CA VAL A 32 -8.69 0.13 2.09
C VAL A 32 -8.68 1.01 0.85
N VAL A 33 -7.75 1.96 0.78
CA VAL A 33 -7.62 2.87 -0.37
C VAL A 33 -6.38 2.51 -1.16
N PHE A 34 -6.57 2.14 -2.43
CA PHE A 34 -5.50 2.03 -3.41
C PHE A 34 -5.43 3.28 -4.27
N ARG A 35 -4.26 3.91 -4.37
CA ARG A 35 -4.02 5.12 -5.15
C ARG A 35 -2.78 4.99 -6.01
N ILE A 36 -2.84 5.54 -7.22
CA ILE A 36 -1.70 5.69 -8.12
C ILE A 36 -1.50 7.18 -8.40
N GLU A 37 -0.32 7.68 -8.08
CA GLU A 37 0.14 9.01 -8.48
C GLU A 37 0.99 8.91 -9.74
N GLN A 38 0.67 9.74 -10.74
CA GLN A 38 1.44 9.79 -11.98
C GLN A 38 1.72 11.23 -12.40
N GLU A 39 2.92 11.46 -12.91
CA GLU A 39 3.31 12.72 -13.55
C GLU A 39 3.55 12.44 -15.04
N ILE A 40 2.93 13.25 -15.89
CA ILE A 40 3.04 13.17 -17.34
C ILE A 40 3.60 14.48 -17.85
N TYR A 41 4.75 14.41 -18.50
CA TYR A 41 5.35 15.52 -19.21
C TYR A 41 4.76 15.65 -20.62
N GLU A 42 4.36 16.89 -20.94
CA GLU A 42 3.90 17.29 -22.26
C GLU A 42 4.98 18.16 -22.94
N PRO A 43 5.63 17.66 -24.01
CA PRO A 43 6.54 18.49 -24.79
C PRO A 43 5.76 19.53 -25.61
N HIS A 44 6.21 20.78 -25.55
CA HIS A 44 5.66 21.87 -26.35
C HIS A 44 6.26 21.87 -27.76
N PHE A 45 5.39 21.82 -28.77
CA PHE A 45 5.77 22.01 -30.17
C PHE A 45 5.19 23.32 -30.71
N ASN A 46 5.94 24.01 -31.57
CA ASN A 46 5.42 25.18 -32.27
C ASN A 46 4.48 24.74 -33.41
N GLY A 47 3.33 25.43 -33.56
CA GLY A 47 2.36 25.16 -34.62
C GLY A 47 1.30 24.10 -34.31
N VAL A 48 1.27 23.55 -33.09
CA VAL A 48 0.17 22.70 -32.62
C VAL A 48 -0.64 23.44 -31.56
N TYR A 49 -1.95 23.20 -31.54
CA TYR A 49 -2.88 23.86 -30.62
C TYR A 49 -3.01 23.16 -29.26
N GLY A 50 -2.21 22.12 -29.01
CA GLY A 50 -2.25 21.35 -27.77
C GLY A 50 -1.43 20.06 -27.83
N PRO A 51 -1.59 19.17 -26.83
CA PRO A 51 -0.81 17.95 -26.73
C PRO A 51 -0.97 17.06 -27.96
N LEU A 52 0.16 16.67 -28.54
CA LEU A 52 0.16 15.77 -29.69
C LEU A 52 0.00 14.32 -29.20
N LYS A 53 -0.93 13.57 -29.79
CA LYS A 53 -1.12 12.16 -29.44
C LYS A 53 0.19 11.40 -29.66
N GLY A 54 0.64 10.68 -28.62
CA GLY A 54 1.87 9.88 -28.65
C GLY A 54 3.14 10.65 -28.27
N SER A 55 3.07 11.97 -28.02
CA SER A 55 4.23 12.75 -27.55
C SER A 55 4.33 12.84 -26.04
N LEU A 56 3.33 12.38 -25.30
CA LEU A 56 3.31 12.43 -23.84
C LEU A 56 4.30 11.42 -23.26
N HIS A 57 5.03 11.85 -22.22
CA HIS A 57 6.01 11.00 -21.55
C HIS A 57 5.70 10.92 -20.06
N ARG A 58 5.55 9.72 -19.51
CA ARG A 58 5.34 9.53 -18.07
C ARG A 58 6.68 9.63 -17.34
N THR A 59 6.82 10.61 -16.46
CA THR A 59 8.06 10.90 -15.72
C THR A 59 8.08 10.30 -14.32
N ARG A 60 6.90 10.12 -13.72
CA ARG A 60 6.75 9.52 -12.39
C ARG A 60 5.52 8.64 -12.33
N LEU A 61 5.63 7.54 -11.60
CA LEU A 61 4.53 6.65 -11.28
C LEU A 61 4.80 5.99 -9.93
N VAL A 62 3.95 6.23 -8.93
CA VAL A 62 4.09 5.70 -7.57
C VAL A 62 2.73 5.21 -7.11
N ALA A 63 2.67 4.03 -6.52
CA ALA A 63 1.44 3.45 -5.98
C ALA A 63 1.45 3.43 -4.45
N TYR A 64 0.25 3.57 -3.89
CA TYR A 64 0.00 3.65 -2.45
C TYR A 64 -1.15 2.73 -2.05
N ILE A 65 -1.02 2.09 -0.89
CA ILE A 65 -2.12 1.43 -0.18
C ILE A 65 -2.22 2.07 1.20
N GLU A 66 -3.40 2.61 1.50
CA GLU A 66 -3.74 3.19 2.80
C GLU A 66 -4.71 2.25 3.52
N VAL A 67 -4.39 1.91 4.76
CA VAL A 67 -5.18 1.00 5.61
C VAL A 67 -5.20 1.51 7.04
N THR A 68 -6.33 1.35 7.71
CA THR A 68 -6.43 1.59 9.15
C THR A 68 -6.62 0.25 9.86
N ILE A 69 -5.94 0.07 10.99
CA ILE A 69 -6.00 -1.15 11.80
C ILE A 69 -6.31 -0.78 13.25
N GLN A 70 -6.89 -1.73 13.99
CA GLN A 70 -7.17 -1.58 15.42
C GLN A 70 -6.26 -2.44 16.31
N GLU A 71 -5.48 -3.33 15.70
CA GLU A 71 -4.66 -4.30 16.43
C GLU A 71 -3.28 -3.71 16.81
N PHE A 72 -2.99 -3.69 18.11
CA PHE A 72 -1.68 -3.34 18.65
C PHE A 72 -0.82 -4.59 18.81
N LYS A 73 0.08 -4.81 17.85
CA LYS A 73 1.12 -5.85 17.89
C LYS A 73 2.47 -5.21 17.61
N THR A 74 3.52 -5.67 18.28
CA THR A 74 4.88 -5.14 18.08
C THR A 74 5.36 -5.29 16.65
N ASP A 75 5.03 -6.40 15.98
CA ASP A 75 5.32 -6.62 14.56
C ASP A 75 4.66 -5.55 13.68
N THR A 76 3.41 -5.21 13.95
CA THR A 76 2.68 -4.21 13.17
C THR A 76 3.20 -2.79 13.43
N LEU A 77 3.63 -2.50 14.67
CA LEU A 77 4.27 -1.22 15.00
C LEU A 77 5.66 -1.09 14.36
N ALA A 78 6.42 -2.19 14.24
CA ALA A 78 7.69 -2.23 13.52
C ALA A 78 7.51 -1.96 12.02
N ILE A 79 6.40 -2.45 11.44
CA ILE A 79 6.01 -2.12 10.05
C ILE A 79 5.59 -0.65 9.93
N ALA A 80 4.87 -0.13 10.92
CA ALA A 80 4.37 1.24 10.93
C ALA A 80 5.48 2.28 11.01
N ILE A 81 6.55 1.99 11.77
CA ILE A 81 7.68 2.87 12.00
C ILE A 81 8.96 2.24 11.42
N PRO A 82 9.28 2.52 10.15
CA PRO A 82 10.49 2.01 9.54
C PRO A 82 11.74 2.45 10.30
N GLY A 83 12.73 1.57 10.36
CA GLY A 83 13.98 1.80 11.08
C GLY A 83 13.98 1.32 12.53
N LEU A 84 12.82 0.96 13.10
CA LEU A 84 12.75 0.33 14.43
C LEU A 84 12.78 -1.21 14.34
N THR A 85 13.30 -1.85 15.37
CA THR A 85 13.31 -3.31 15.55
C THR A 85 12.71 -3.70 16.91
N SER A 86 12.01 -4.84 16.94
CA SER A 86 11.50 -5.43 18.19
C SER A 86 12.62 -6.18 18.89
N THR A 87 12.75 -5.97 20.19
CA THR A 87 13.68 -6.67 21.07
C THR A 87 12.95 -7.10 22.34
N THR A 88 13.44 -8.12 23.03
CA THR A 88 12.88 -8.49 24.34
C THR A 88 13.12 -7.36 25.33
N ALA A 89 12.07 -6.92 26.01
CA ALA A 89 12.17 -5.90 27.03
C ALA A 89 13.01 -6.40 28.23
N GLY A 90 13.27 -5.51 29.19
CA GLY A 90 13.98 -5.86 30.43
C GLY A 90 13.31 -6.96 31.28
N ASP A 91 12.05 -7.32 30.98
CA ASP A 91 11.39 -8.53 31.47
C ASP A 91 11.19 -9.56 30.35
N SER A 92 11.31 -10.85 30.66
CA SER A 92 11.21 -11.93 29.67
C SER A 92 9.79 -12.20 29.16
N SER A 93 8.83 -11.31 29.43
CA SER A 93 7.41 -11.46 29.13
C SER A 93 6.85 -10.37 28.23
N SER A 94 7.67 -9.42 27.80
CA SER A 94 7.26 -8.31 26.95
C SER A 94 8.23 -8.03 25.81
N GLU A 95 7.69 -7.47 24.74
CA GLU A 95 8.42 -7.03 23.55
C GLU A 95 8.51 -5.50 23.56
N GLU A 96 9.67 -4.97 23.19
CA GLU A 96 10.00 -3.55 23.16
C GLU A 96 10.42 -3.13 21.75
N LEU A 97 9.84 -2.03 21.26
CA LEU A 97 10.21 -1.41 19.99
C LEU A 97 11.03 -0.14 20.29
N SER A 98 12.36 -0.24 20.31
CA SER A 98 13.22 0.87 20.76
C SER A 98 14.58 0.97 20.09
N ASP A 99 15.09 -0.12 19.49
CA ASP A 99 16.34 -0.10 18.77
C ASP A 99 16.10 0.35 17.33
N GLY A 100 16.80 1.40 16.90
CA GLY A 100 16.65 1.96 15.58
C GLY A 100 17.74 2.95 15.24
N VAL A 101 18.06 3.06 13.96
CA VAL A 101 19.13 3.93 13.48
C VAL A 101 18.51 5.09 12.70
N ILE A 102 18.86 6.32 13.06
CA ILE A 102 18.62 7.48 12.18
C ILE A 102 19.67 7.42 11.06
N ALA A 103 19.41 6.60 10.05
CA ALA A 103 20.24 6.39 8.87
C ALA A 103 19.37 5.94 7.68
N CYS A 104 20.01 5.49 6.59
CA CYS A 104 19.31 4.82 5.51
C CYS A 104 18.55 3.60 6.03
N ILE A 105 17.27 3.50 5.69
CA ILE A 105 16.44 2.34 6.03
C ILE A 105 17.04 1.09 5.37
N ALA A 106 17.12 0.00 6.12
CA ALA A 106 17.66 -1.25 5.62
C ALA A 106 16.74 -1.87 4.55
N ALA A 107 17.34 -2.47 3.51
CA ALA A 107 16.58 -3.10 2.42
C ALA A 107 15.57 -4.17 2.91
N ALA A 108 15.88 -4.85 4.03
CA ALA A 108 15.00 -5.86 4.64
C ALA A 108 13.70 -5.30 5.25
N GLN A 109 13.60 -3.98 5.45
CA GLN A 109 12.39 -3.34 5.97
C GLN A 109 11.41 -2.95 4.85
N TYR A 110 11.83 -3.04 3.58
CA TYR A 110 10.92 -2.93 2.45
C TYR A 110 10.25 -4.28 2.24
N GLN A 111 8.93 -4.29 2.16
CA GLN A 111 8.14 -5.52 2.12
C GLN A 111 7.16 -5.50 0.95
N THR A 112 6.77 -6.67 0.48
CA THR A 112 5.65 -6.78 -0.45
C THR A 112 4.35 -6.58 0.32
N VAL A 113 3.48 -5.68 -0.16
CA VAL A 113 2.16 -5.42 0.41
C VAL A 113 1.12 -5.87 -0.58
N ILE A 114 0.18 -6.70 -0.14
CA ILE A 114 -0.85 -7.28 -1.00
C ILE A 114 -2.21 -6.98 -0.42
N TRP A 115 -3.09 -6.38 -1.21
CA TRP A 115 -4.52 -6.38 -0.94
C TRP A 115 -5.21 -7.42 -1.82
N THR A 116 -6.13 -8.18 -1.23
CA THR A 116 -6.96 -9.14 -1.96
C THR A 116 -8.44 -8.91 -1.65
N GLY A 117 -9.26 -8.79 -2.68
CA GLY A 117 -10.71 -8.79 -2.60
C GLY A 117 -11.32 -9.69 -3.66
N GLU A 118 -12.65 -9.68 -3.77
CA GLU A 118 -13.40 -10.50 -4.73
C GLU A 118 -14.49 -9.65 -5.39
N ASP A 119 -14.80 -9.95 -6.64
CA ASP A 119 -15.98 -9.42 -7.30
C ASP A 119 -17.26 -10.22 -6.95
N CYS A 120 -18.40 -9.82 -7.50
CA CYS A 120 -19.68 -10.49 -7.23
C CYS A 120 -19.78 -11.92 -7.80
N ASP A 121 -18.89 -12.32 -8.71
CA ASP A 121 -18.79 -13.69 -9.23
C ASP A 121 -17.78 -14.54 -8.43
N GLY A 122 -17.08 -13.94 -7.47
CA GLY A 122 -16.06 -14.59 -6.64
C GLY A 122 -14.68 -14.64 -7.30
N ASP A 123 -14.48 -13.90 -8.41
CA ASP A 123 -13.17 -13.78 -9.03
C ASP A 123 -12.28 -12.85 -8.18
N ALA A 124 -11.11 -13.37 -7.79
CA ALA A 124 -10.18 -12.65 -6.94
C ALA A 124 -9.57 -11.45 -7.66
N ILE A 125 -9.49 -10.33 -6.94
CA ILE A 125 -8.77 -9.13 -7.34
C ILE A 125 -7.62 -8.94 -6.38
N THR A 126 -6.40 -8.95 -6.93
CA THR A 126 -5.16 -8.82 -6.17
C THR A 126 -4.42 -7.57 -6.59
N ILE A 127 -4.11 -6.72 -5.62
CA ILE A 127 -3.26 -5.54 -5.79
C ILE A 127 -1.97 -5.81 -5.03
N THR A 128 -0.83 -5.68 -5.70
CA THR A 128 0.49 -5.92 -5.10
C THR A 128 1.32 -4.66 -5.23
N LEU A 129 1.89 -4.20 -4.12
CA LEU A 129 2.98 -3.23 -4.08
C LEU A 129 4.28 -3.95 -3.77
N GLU A 130 5.29 -3.76 -4.61
CA GLU A 130 6.62 -4.30 -4.43
C GLU A 130 7.53 -3.29 -3.72
N ASN A 131 8.47 -3.82 -2.92
CA ASN A 131 9.43 -3.03 -2.14
C ASN A 131 8.73 -1.87 -1.41
N ALA A 132 7.58 -2.14 -0.81
CA ALA A 132 6.76 -1.11 -0.22
C ALA A 132 7.23 -0.80 1.21
N ILE A 133 6.97 0.43 1.63
CA ILE A 133 7.37 0.91 2.95
C ILE A 133 6.33 1.88 3.51
N SER A 134 6.16 1.89 4.84
CA SER A 134 5.36 2.90 5.53
C SER A 134 6.02 4.27 5.37
N THR A 135 5.26 5.29 4.96
CA THR A 135 5.81 6.63 4.68
C THR A 135 5.18 7.76 5.47
N GLU A 136 4.04 7.50 6.11
CA GLU A 136 3.33 8.49 6.92
C GLU A 136 3.78 8.44 8.37
N ASN A 137 3.56 9.55 9.08
CA ASN A 137 3.79 9.59 10.52
C ASN A 137 2.83 8.63 11.23
N MET A 138 3.35 7.86 12.18
CA MET A 138 2.48 7.09 13.07
C MET A 138 1.79 8.06 14.04
N GLU A 139 0.47 8.13 13.97
CA GLU A 139 -0.38 8.86 14.90
C GLU A 139 -1.43 7.93 15.47
N VAL A 140 -1.59 7.96 16.79
CA VAL A 140 -2.58 7.15 17.53
C VAL A 140 -3.23 8.03 18.58
N SER A 141 -4.57 8.08 18.58
CA SER A 141 -5.36 8.71 19.63
C SER A 141 -6.00 7.66 20.53
N PHE A 142 -5.95 7.88 21.85
CA PHE A 142 -6.60 7.03 22.85
C PHE A 142 -7.77 7.77 23.47
N GLN A 143 -8.97 7.20 23.37
CA GLN A 143 -10.21 7.77 23.89
C GLN A 143 -11.01 6.67 24.59
N ASP A 144 -11.81 7.02 25.62
CA ASP A 144 -12.57 6.01 26.39
C ASP A 144 -13.75 5.41 25.60
N THR A 145 -14.23 6.12 24.57
CA THR A 145 -15.46 5.78 23.84
C THR A 145 -15.23 5.09 22.51
N GLU A 146 -13.98 5.01 22.04
CA GLU A 146 -13.62 4.48 20.73
C GLU A 146 -12.35 3.65 20.84
N GLU A 147 -12.26 2.59 20.03
CA GLU A 147 -11.04 1.79 19.90
C GLU A 147 -9.90 2.62 19.30
N ALA A 148 -8.67 2.36 19.76
CA ALA A 148 -7.49 3.01 19.19
C ALA A 148 -7.24 2.52 17.76
N LYS A 149 -6.91 3.45 16.86
CA LYS A 149 -6.72 3.21 15.43
C LYS A 149 -5.33 3.64 15.01
N ILE A 150 -4.70 2.85 14.15
CA ILE A 150 -3.41 3.14 13.54
C ILE A 150 -3.62 3.23 12.04
N ARG A 151 -3.29 4.38 11.43
CA ARG A 151 -3.31 4.56 9.99
C ARG A 151 -1.94 4.25 9.41
N LEU A 152 -1.90 3.40 8.39
CA LEU A 152 -0.69 3.01 7.67
C LEU A 152 -0.84 3.36 6.19
N THR A 153 0.22 3.96 5.63
CA THR A 153 0.30 4.27 4.20
C THR A 153 1.56 3.66 3.63
N PHE A 154 1.38 2.60 2.84
CA PHE A 154 2.45 1.90 2.15
C PHE A 154 2.69 2.52 0.79
N MET A 155 3.93 2.89 0.50
CA MET A 155 4.37 3.40 -0.80
C MET A 155 5.27 2.37 -1.48
N SER A 156 4.96 2.00 -2.72
CA SER A 156 5.83 1.16 -3.55
C SER A 156 7.13 1.88 -3.92
N THR A 157 8.28 1.18 -3.91
CA THR A 157 9.57 1.78 -4.29
C THR A 157 10.27 1.04 -5.42
N TYR A 158 11.02 1.77 -6.24
CA TYR A 158 11.77 1.20 -7.35
C TYR A 158 13.03 0.51 -6.83
N SER A 159 13.33 -0.67 -7.39
CA SER A 159 14.55 -1.40 -7.07
C SER A 159 15.75 -0.79 -7.80
N ALA A 160 16.88 -0.64 -7.11
CA ALA A 160 18.13 -0.23 -7.74
C ALA A 160 18.64 -1.25 -8.78
N ASN A 161 18.22 -2.51 -8.66
CA ASN A 161 18.58 -3.58 -9.60
C ASN A 161 17.77 -3.52 -10.90
N ASP A 162 16.57 -2.95 -10.85
CA ASP A 162 15.70 -2.74 -12.02
C ASP A 162 14.89 -1.43 -11.88
N PRO A 163 15.53 -0.26 -12.10
CA PRO A 163 14.90 1.04 -11.86
C PRO A 163 13.82 1.39 -12.89
N GLY A 164 13.68 0.61 -13.97
CA GLY A 164 12.63 0.78 -14.98
C GLY A 164 11.36 -0.03 -14.70
N HIS A 165 11.43 -0.96 -13.76
CA HIS A 165 10.29 -1.80 -13.39
C HIS A 165 9.29 -1.04 -12.53
N ILE A 166 8.02 -1.10 -12.92
CA ILE A 166 6.93 -0.48 -12.15
C ILE A 166 6.63 -1.39 -10.96
N PRO A 167 6.82 -0.94 -9.71
CA PRO A 167 6.80 -1.81 -8.53
C PRO A 167 5.37 -2.03 -8.00
N PHE A 168 4.40 -2.25 -8.90
CA PHE A 168 3.05 -2.66 -8.51
C PHE A 168 2.32 -3.40 -9.64
N SER A 169 1.35 -4.23 -9.26
CA SER A 169 0.47 -4.92 -10.19
C SER A 169 -0.97 -4.96 -9.68
N VAL A 170 -1.92 -4.96 -10.61
CA VAL A 170 -3.34 -5.25 -10.35
C VAL A 170 -3.72 -6.44 -11.22
N VAL A 171 -4.16 -7.52 -10.59
CA VAL A 171 -4.58 -8.75 -11.24
C VAL A 171 -6.05 -8.96 -10.93
N VAL A 172 -6.86 -9.15 -11.96
CA VAL A 172 -8.25 -9.56 -11.85
C VAL A 172 -8.30 -10.98 -12.41
N ALA A 173 -8.68 -11.94 -11.57
CA ALA A 173 -8.90 -13.31 -12.02
C ALA A 173 -9.99 -13.33 -13.08
N THR A 174 -9.85 -14.22 -14.05
CA THR A 174 -10.89 -14.44 -15.07
C THR A 174 -11.22 -15.91 -15.06
N SER A 175 -12.44 -16.23 -14.64
CA SER A 175 -13.03 -17.56 -14.76
C SER A 175 -13.59 -17.84 -16.17
#